data_AF-A0A9Q0LVE4-F1
#
_entry.id   AF-A0A9Q0LVE4-F1
#
_cell.length_a   1.000
_cell.length_b   1.000
_cell.length_c   1.000
_cell.angle_alpha   90.00
_cell.angle_beta   90.00
_cell.angle_gamma   90.00
#
_symmetry.space_group_name_H-M   'P 1'
#
loop_
_entity.id
_entity.type
_entity.pdbx_description
1 polymer ?
#
loop_
_entity_poly.entity_id
_entity_poly.type
_entity_poly.pdbx_seq_one_letter_code
_entity_poly.pdbx_strand_id
1 'polypeptide(L)'
;MKNQNQNQNQNQNQNQNQNQNENEKENEKENEKENEKENEKENEKENEKENQNQNQNQNENQNENENQNQNQNQNQKENENENLQLQKSEELFESGLRSFRVLDLLAGRKYFNDCIKILKNLNTNKKEVKNQIYKIVKYIIASSFLEIIEKASEELKKIPKNDSQFISLSTKISIICLQLPPIELFQEDRKRCFKYTTNQTYKTQNFGILADLIKDFIENVPELHQESVGKLNFCQSKNYQNYNFDFSLNCPYCKESNDFESLKCKKCKKKLIYCMNSGEVIVKDYLLCSYCNSIFQSSKTNLQNSICPICEIGKLEENQI
;
A
#
# COMPACT_ATOMS: atom_id res chain seq x y z
N MET A 1 84.33 42.54 15.23
CA MET A 1 83.22 42.37 14.25
C MET A 1 83.82 41.62 13.06
N LYS A 2 83.68 40.28 12.99
CA LYS A 2 82.79 39.50 12.09
C LYS A 2 82.83 39.98 10.63
N ASN A 3 83.06 39.19 9.59
CA ASN A 3 83.49 37.80 9.31
C ASN A 3 83.60 37.78 7.76
N GLN A 4 84.77 37.63 7.11
CA GLN A 4 85.40 36.37 6.68
C GLN A 4 84.45 35.42 5.90
N ASN A 5 84.77 34.82 4.75
CA ASN A 5 86.00 34.73 3.95
C ASN A 5 85.70 33.96 2.63
N GLN A 6 86.45 34.29 1.57
CA GLN A 6 87.08 33.41 0.55
C GLN A 6 86.19 32.53 -0.36
N ASN A 7 86.20 32.62 -1.70
CA ASN A 7 87.27 32.83 -2.71
C ASN A 7 88.30 31.68 -2.76
N GLN A 8 88.11 30.71 -3.66
CA GLN A 8 89.15 29.90 -4.30
C GLN A 8 88.63 29.53 -5.72
N ASN A 9 89.23 30.06 -6.80
CA ASN A 9 90.43 29.49 -7.47
C ASN A 9 90.18 28.05 -7.91
N GLN A 10 90.37 27.59 -9.14
CA GLN A 10 91.36 27.93 -10.16
C GLN A 10 90.95 27.10 -11.41
N ASN A 11 90.85 27.70 -12.60
CA ASN A 11 91.84 27.47 -13.66
C ASN A 11 92.79 26.27 -13.42
N GLN A 12 92.42 25.10 -13.94
CA GLN A 12 93.38 24.10 -14.37
C GLN A 12 93.03 23.60 -15.78
N ASN A 13 93.90 24.04 -16.69
CA ASN A 13 94.43 23.29 -17.82
C ASN A 13 93.44 22.84 -18.89
N GLN A 14 93.37 23.52 -20.04
CA GLN A 14 94.40 23.52 -21.10
C GLN A 14 94.84 22.11 -21.50
N ASN A 15 94.70 21.85 -22.80
CA ASN A 15 95.69 21.21 -23.65
C ASN A 15 96.27 19.87 -23.15
N GLN A 16 95.78 18.77 -23.70
CA GLN A 16 96.53 17.96 -24.68
C GLN A 16 95.81 16.64 -24.93
N ASN A 17 95.31 16.53 -26.16
CA ASN A 17 95.14 15.34 -26.99
C ASN A 17 94.22 15.81 -28.12
N GLN A 18 94.61 16.71 -29.04
CA GLN A 18 95.77 16.66 -29.94
C GLN A 18 96.12 15.25 -30.42
N ASN A 19 95.66 14.98 -31.65
CA ASN A 19 96.21 14.08 -32.64
C ASN A 19 96.21 12.58 -32.37
N GLN A 20 95.41 11.90 -33.19
CA GLN A 20 95.34 10.47 -33.55
C GLN A 20 93.91 10.00 -33.29
N ASN A 21 92.97 10.12 -34.22
CA ASN A 21 93.02 9.41 -35.50
C ASN A 21 92.32 10.23 -36.60
N GLU A 22 93.11 11.01 -37.34
CA GLU A 22 92.92 11.05 -38.79
C GLU A 22 93.30 9.67 -39.33
N ASN A 23 92.53 9.20 -40.31
CA ASN A 23 92.58 7.87 -40.91
C ASN A 23 91.92 6.77 -40.08
N GLU A 24 90.59 6.70 -40.17
CA GLU A 24 89.97 5.50 -40.73
C GLU A 24 88.48 5.76 -40.99
N LYS A 25 88.10 5.59 -42.26
CA LYS A 25 86.72 5.41 -42.78
C LYS A 25 85.96 6.67 -43.22
N GLU A 26 86.60 7.47 -44.07
CA GLU A 26 85.98 7.81 -45.36
C GLU A 26 85.93 6.53 -46.22
N ASN A 27 84.95 5.66 -45.95
CA ASN A 27 84.34 4.70 -46.89
C ASN A 27 83.35 3.86 -46.09
N GLU A 28 82.16 3.66 -46.68
CA GLU A 28 80.90 3.22 -46.06
C GLU A 28 80.12 4.40 -45.44
N LYS A 29 79.64 5.38 -46.21
CA LYS A 29 78.54 5.21 -47.17
C LYS A 29 77.51 4.14 -46.76
N GLU A 30 76.33 4.65 -46.42
CA GLU A 30 75.04 4.09 -46.84
C GLU A 30 74.37 2.95 -46.06
N ASN A 31 74.87 2.46 -44.90
CA ASN A 31 74.17 1.33 -44.23
C ASN A 31 73.90 1.40 -42.71
N GLU A 32 73.98 2.56 -42.04
CA GLU A 32 73.65 2.65 -40.59
C GLU A 32 72.65 3.78 -40.24
N LYS A 33 71.71 4.09 -41.13
CA LYS A 33 70.52 4.90 -40.79
C LYS A 33 69.20 4.15 -40.85
N GLU A 34 69.23 2.83 -40.98
CA GLU A 34 68.01 2.00 -40.98
C GLU A 34 67.83 1.11 -39.74
N ASN A 35 68.86 0.78 -38.95
CA ASN A 35 68.70 -0.28 -37.93
C ASN A 35 68.67 0.10 -36.44
N GLU A 36 68.70 1.38 -36.04
CA GLU A 36 68.60 1.76 -34.61
C GLU A 36 67.37 2.60 -34.24
N LYS A 37 66.48 2.93 -35.19
CA LYS A 37 65.20 3.61 -34.88
C LYS A 37 63.97 2.72 -34.93
N GLU A 38 64.12 1.42 -35.16
CA GLU A 38 63.01 0.46 -35.05
C GLU A 38 63.00 -0.28 -33.71
N ASN A 39 64.16 -0.64 -33.13
CA ASN A 39 64.14 -1.54 -31.95
C ASN A 39 63.88 -0.91 -30.58
N GLU A 40 63.92 0.43 -30.41
CA GLU A 40 63.51 1.07 -29.14
C GLU A 40 62.06 1.59 -29.15
N LYS A 41 61.41 1.67 -30.33
CA LYS A 41 60.01 2.14 -30.40
C LYS A 41 58.96 1.03 -30.47
N GLU A 42 59.36 -0.21 -30.70
CA GLU A 42 58.44 -1.36 -30.62
C GLU A 42 58.34 -1.93 -29.20
N ASN A 43 59.44 -2.08 -28.46
CA ASN A 43 59.40 -2.77 -27.16
C ASN A 43 58.79 -1.96 -25.98
N GLU A 44 58.76 -0.62 -26.04
CA GLU A 44 58.03 0.18 -25.02
C GLU A 44 56.55 0.40 -25.38
N LYS A 45 56.19 0.33 -26.67
CA LYS A 45 54.78 0.52 -27.09
C LYS A 45 53.95 -0.74 -27.10
N GLU A 46 54.56 -1.93 -27.20
CA GLU A 46 53.81 -3.19 -27.04
C GLU A 46 53.57 -3.53 -25.56
N ASN A 47 54.56 -3.39 -24.68
CA ASN A 47 54.39 -3.80 -23.27
C ASN A 47 53.49 -2.87 -22.44
N GLU A 48 53.39 -1.56 -22.75
CA GLU A 48 52.41 -0.69 -22.08
C GLU A 48 51.00 -0.83 -22.66
N LYS A 49 50.86 -1.10 -23.97
CA LYS A 49 49.53 -1.27 -24.58
C LYS A 49 48.92 -2.64 -24.35
N GLU A 50 49.71 -3.71 -24.27
CA GLU A 50 49.15 -5.04 -23.95
C GLU A 50 48.75 -5.16 -22.48
N ASN A 51 49.55 -4.66 -21.53
CA ASN A 51 49.18 -4.73 -20.11
C ASN A 51 48.07 -3.75 -19.69
N GLN A 52 47.92 -2.59 -20.35
CA GLN A 52 46.77 -1.72 -20.09
C GLN A 52 45.49 -2.18 -20.80
N ASN A 53 45.56 -2.66 -22.05
CA ASN A 53 44.35 -3.16 -22.72
C ASN A 53 43.88 -4.53 -22.19
N GLN A 54 44.77 -5.40 -21.70
CA GLN A 54 44.32 -6.67 -21.12
C GLN A 54 43.72 -6.48 -19.72
N ASN A 55 44.32 -5.66 -18.84
CA ASN A 55 43.75 -5.43 -17.51
C ASN A 55 42.52 -4.50 -17.50
N GLN A 56 42.38 -3.54 -18.43
CA GLN A 56 41.13 -2.77 -18.56
C GLN A 56 40.04 -3.55 -19.28
N ASN A 57 40.31 -4.21 -20.42
CA ASN A 57 39.24 -4.95 -21.10
C ASN A 57 38.81 -6.23 -20.39
N GLN A 58 39.66 -6.89 -19.58
CA GLN A 58 39.23 -8.04 -18.78
C GLN A 58 38.46 -7.60 -17.52
N ASN A 59 38.91 -6.57 -16.78
CA ASN A 59 38.17 -6.11 -15.60
C ASN A 59 36.89 -5.34 -15.93
N GLU A 60 36.82 -4.58 -17.04
CA GLU A 60 35.59 -3.91 -17.44
C GLU A 60 34.60 -4.88 -18.09
N ASN A 61 35.01 -5.76 -19.02
CA ASN A 61 34.06 -6.71 -19.61
C ASN A 61 33.63 -7.84 -18.67
N GLN A 62 34.47 -8.29 -17.72
CA GLN A 62 34.01 -9.28 -16.72
C GLN A 62 33.15 -8.62 -15.64
N ASN A 63 33.54 -7.46 -15.08
CA ASN A 63 32.68 -6.82 -14.06
C ASN A 63 31.38 -6.26 -14.65
N GLU A 64 31.36 -5.76 -15.89
CA GLU A 64 30.10 -5.33 -16.51
C GLU A 64 29.25 -6.51 -16.96
N ASN A 65 29.78 -7.56 -17.60
CA ASN A 65 28.94 -8.70 -18.00
C ASN A 65 28.51 -9.57 -16.82
N GLU A 66 29.33 -9.75 -15.78
CA GLU A 66 28.92 -10.50 -14.59
C GLU A 66 27.96 -9.69 -13.73
N ASN A 67 28.18 -8.38 -13.49
CA ASN A 67 27.19 -7.58 -12.76
C ASN A 67 25.92 -7.35 -13.57
N GLN A 68 25.97 -7.17 -14.89
CA GLN A 68 24.76 -7.02 -15.70
C GLN A 68 24.00 -8.35 -15.80
N ASN A 69 24.66 -9.49 -16.05
CA ASN A 69 23.95 -10.77 -16.11
C ASN A 69 23.47 -11.26 -14.73
N GLN A 70 24.22 -11.03 -13.65
CA GLN A 70 23.75 -11.38 -12.31
C GLN A 70 22.62 -10.45 -11.87
N ASN A 71 22.72 -9.13 -12.07
CA ASN A 71 21.63 -8.21 -11.72
C ASN A 71 20.41 -8.42 -12.62
N GLN A 72 20.57 -8.68 -13.92
CA GLN A 72 19.42 -8.96 -14.80
C GLN A 72 18.76 -10.30 -14.43
N ASN A 73 19.53 -11.36 -14.18
CA ASN A 73 18.95 -12.65 -13.77
C ASN A 73 18.32 -12.60 -12.37
N GLN A 74 18.91 -11.87 -11.41
CA GLN A 74 18.30 -11.67 -10.09
C GLN A 74 17.03 -10.84 -10.20
N ASN A 75 17.05 -9.70 -10.90
CA ASN A 75 15.88 -8.85 -11.09
C ASN A 75 14.75 -9.57 -11.87
N GLN A 76 15.08 -10.43 -12.84
CA GLN A 76 14.08 -11.24 -13.54
C GLN A 76 13.46 -12.28 -12.60
N LYS A 77 14.28 -13.04 -11.86
CA LYS A 77 13.78 -14.06 -10.91
C LYS A 77 12.94 -13.46 -9.79
N GLU A 78 13.32 -12.29 -9.27
CA GLU A 78 12.54 -11.57 -8.26
C GLU A 78 11.19 -11.12 -8.82
N ASN A 79 11.16 -10.50 -10.01
CA ASN A 79 9.91 -10.08 -10.64
C ASN A 79 8.99 -11.26 -11.01
N GLU A 80 9.55 -12.38 -11.47
CA GLU A 80 8.77 -13.59 -11.75
C GLU A 80 8.14 -14.17 -10.47
N ASN A 81 8.91 -14.24 -9.38
CA ASN A 81 8.40 -14.72 -8.10
C ASN A 81 7.32 -13.79 -7.52
N GLU A 82 7.51 -12.47 -7.60
CA GLU A 82 6.49 -11.51 -7.17
C GLU A 82 5.20 -11.63 -7.99
N ASN A 83 5.29 -11.76 -9.31
CA ASN A 83 4.13 -11.97 -10.18
C ASN A 83 3.40 -13.28 -9.85
N LEU A 84 4.14 -14.36 -9.61
CA LEU A 84 3.56 -15.65 -9.22
C LEU A 84 2.82 -15.56 -7.88
N GLN A 85 3.39 -14.86 -6.90
CA GLN A 85 2.75 -14.61 -5.61
C GLN A 85 1.51 -13.72 -5.73
N LEU A 86 1.55 -12.70 -6.59
CA LEU A 86 0.40 -11.84 -6.88
C LEU A 86 -0.73 -12.66 -7.52
N GLN A 87 -0.43 -13.47 -8.54
CA GLN A 87 -1.39 -14.38 -9.16
C GLN A 87 -1.98 -15.35 -8.15
N LYS A 88 -1.14 -15.97 -7.31
CA LYS A 88 -1.60 -16.86 -6.24
C LYS A 88 -2.53 -16.13 -5.26
N SER A 89 -2.24 -14.87 -4.92
CA SER A 89 -3.09 -14.07 -4.04
C SER A 89 -4.44 -13.74 -4.70
N GLU A 90 -4.44 -13.47 -6.01
CA GLU A 90 -5.66 -13.24 -6.78
C GLU A 90 -6.50 -14.50 -6.91
N GLU A 91 -5.89 -15.65 -7.19
CA GLU A 91 -6.56 -16.95 -7.21
C GLU A 91 -7.14 -17.33 -5.84
N LEU A 92 -6.41 -17.06 -4.75
CA LEU A 92 -6.90 -17.27 -3.38
C LEU A 92 -8.07 -16.33 -3.05
N PHE A 93 -7.99 -15.08 -3.49
CA PHE A 93 -9.05 -14.10 -3.32
C PHE A 93 -10.30 -14.51 -4.10
N GLU A 94 -10.17 -14.83 -5.39
CA GLU A 94 -11.25 -15.28 -6.27
C GLU A 94 -11.85 -16.61 -5.82
N SER A 95 -11.03 -17.58 -5.42
CA SER A 95 -11.51 -18.85 -4.88
C SER A 95 -12.28 -18.66 -3.58
N GLY A 96 -11.83 -17.74 -2.72
CA GLY A 96 -12.62 -17.23 -1.62
C GLY A 96 -13.97 -16.73 -2.13
N LEU A 97 -14.00 -15.68 -2.95
CA LEU A 97 -15.25 -15.07 -3.43
C LEU A 97 -16.24 -16.05 -4.07
N ARG A 98 -15.74 -16.98 -4.91
CA ARG A 98 -16.57 -17.98 -5.60
C ARG A 98 -17.20 -18.99 -4.67
N SER A 99 -16.59 -19.26 -3.52
CA SER A 99 -17.09 -20.27 -2.58
C SER A 99 -18.14 -19.75 -1.60
N PHE A 100 -18.55 -18.47 -1.67
CA PHE A 100 -19.34 -17.84 -0.60
C PHE A 100 -20.79 -17.44 -0.94
N ARG A 101 -21.71 -17.78 -0.03
CA ARG A 101 -23.00 -17.08 0.22
C ARG A 101 -22.75 -15.93 1.20
N VAL A 102 -23.75 -15.06 1.44
CA VAL A 102 -23.58 -13.85 2.29
C VAL A 102 -23.10 -14.16 3.72
N LEU A 103 -23.60 -15.25 4.31
CA LEU A 103 -23.15 -15.73 5.63
C LEU A 103 -21.72 -16.28 5.59
N ASP A 104 -21.25 -16.70 4.43
CA ASP A 104 -19.91 -17.25 4.26
C ASP A 104 -18.84 -16.16 4.06
N LEU A 105 -19.22 -14.87 3.94
CA LEU A 105 -18.25 -13.76 4.06
C LEU A 105 -17.51 -13.79 5.41
N LEU A 106 -18.14 -14.34 6.45
CA LEU A 106 -17.50 -14.61 7.73
C LEU A 106 -16.49 -15.75 7.64
N ALA A 107 -16.84 -16.84 6.95
CA ALA A 107 -15.93 -17.95 6.69
C ALA A 107 -14.74 -17.51 5.80
N GLY A 108 -14.98 -16.57 4.88
CA GLY A 108 -13.99 -15.98 3.99
C GLY A 108 -12.93 -15.12 4.68
N ARG A 109 -13.18 -14.68 5.92
CA ARG A 109 -12.23 -13.85 6.68
C ARG A 109 -10.86 -14.50 6.81
N LYS A 110 -10.80 -15.82 6.99
CA LYS A 110 -9.53 -16.56 7.03
C LYS A 110 -8.76 -16.43 5.72
N TYR A 111 -9.42 -16.60 4.59
CA TYR A 111 -8.82 -16.47 3.26
C TYR A 111 -8.32 -15.05 3.00
N PHE A 112 -9.11 -14.04 3.37
CA PHE A 112 -8.69 -12.64 3.24
C PHE A 112 -7.45 -12.34 4.08
N ASN A 113 -7.40 -12.83 5.32
CA ASN A 113 -6.21 -12.68 6.17
C ASN A 113 -4.98 -13.39 5.58
N ASP A 114 -5.16 -14.59 5.02
CA ASP A 114 -4.06 -15.32 4.38
C ASP A 114 -3.59 -14.63 3.10
N CYS A 115 -4.49 -14.00 2.33
CA CYS A 115 -4.12 -13.13 1.19
C CYS A 115 -3.31 -11.92 1.66
N ILE A 116 -3.72 -11.26 2.74
CA ILE A 116 -2.95 -10.15 3.33
C ILE A 116 -1.54 -10.60 3.74
N LYS A 117 -1.40 -11.77 4.37
CA LYS A 117 -0.07 -12.31 4.73
C LYS A 117 0.82 -12.54 3.51
N ILE A 118 0.27 -13.06 2.42
CA ILE A 118 1.01 -13.24 1.17
C ILE A 118 1.43 -11.87 0.61
N LEU A 119 0.49 -10.93 0.49
CA LEU A 119 0.74 -9.61 -0.08
C LEU A 119 1.69 -8.76 0.76
N LYS A 120 1.77 -8.98 2.08
CA LYS A 120 2.73 -8.32 2.98
C LYS A 120 4.18 -8.68 2.66
N ASN A 121 4.43 -9.88 2.13
CA ASN A 121 5.77 -10.33 1.77
C ASN A 121 6.23 -9.79 0.41
N LEU A 122 5.33 -9.17 -0.35
CA LEU A 122 5.64 -8.49 -1.60
C LEU A 122 6.11 -7.07 -1.34
N ASN A 123 6.74 -6.47 -2.36
CA ASN A 123 7.05 -5.04 -2.32
C ASN A 123 5.76 -4.20 -2.26
N THR A 124 5.34 -3.86 -1.04
CA THR A 124 4.12 -3.10 -0.73
C THR A 124 4.12 -1.69 -1.31
N ASN A 125 5.24 -1.20 -1.85
CA ASN A 125 5.28 0.09 -2.55
C ASN A 125 4.72 0.03 -3.97
N LYS A 126 4.60 -1.17 -4.58
CA LYS A 126 3.97 -1.34 -5.89
C LYS A 126 2.47 -0.99 -5.81
N LYS A 127 2.01 -0.15 -6.74
CA LYS A 127 0.64 0.36 -6.77
C LYS A 127 -0.39 -0.76 -6.88
N GLU A 128 -0.06 -1.81 -7.63
CA GLU A 128 -0.88 -2.99 -7.85
C GLU A 128 -1.11 -3.76 -6.55
N VAL A 129 -0.04 -3.99 -5.77
CA VAL A 129 -0.09 -4.64 -4.46
C VAL A 129 -0.94 -3.82 -3.48
N LYS A 130 -0.74 -2.49 -3.45
CA LYS A 130 -1.56 -1.58 -2.63
C LYS A 130 -3.04 -1.67 -2.98
N ASN A 131 -3.36 -1.66 -4.28
CA ASN A 131 -4.73 -1.77 -4.76
C ASN A 131 -5.38 -3.11 -4.37
N GLN A 132 -4.64 -4.22 -4.48
CA GLN A 132 -5.16 -5.54 -4.07
C GLN A 132 -5.39 -5.62 -2.56
N ILE A 133 -4.43 -5.14 -1.75
CA ILE A 133 -4.62 -5.07 -0.30
C ILE A 133 -5.84 -4.21 0.04
N TYR A 134 -6.01 -3.06 -0.62
CA TYR A 134 -7.15 -2.18 -0.38
C TYR A 134 -8.48 -2.86 -0.70
N LYS A 135 -8.56 -3.63 -1.79
CA LYS A 135 -9.75 -4.46 -2.12
C LYS A 135 -10.02 -5.48 -1.02
N ILE A 136 -9.01 -6.25 -0.60
CA ILE A 136 -9.16 -7.29 0.44
C ILE A 136 -9.59 -6.68 1.78
N VAL A 137 -9.02 -5.53 2.16
CA VAL A 137 -9.38 -4.84 3.40
C VAL A 137 -10.86 -4.46 3.41
N LYS A 138 -11.43 -3.99 2.29
CA LYS A 138 -12.86 -3.72 2.21
C LYS A 138 -13.73 -4.95 2.49
N TYR A 139 -13.31 -6.12 2.00
CA TYR A 139 -13.97 -7.38 2.31
C TYR A 139 -13.85 -7.76 3.79
N ILE A 140 -12.69 -7.54 4.41
CA ILE A 140 -12.50 -7.76 5.85
C ILE A 140 -13.41 -6.84 6.67
N ILE A 141 -13.53 -5.56 6.28
CA ILE A 141 -14.41 -4.60 6.95
C ILE A 141 -15.87 -5.04 6.82
N ALA A 142 -16.32 -5.35 5.59
CA ALA A 142 -17.69 -5.80 5.35
C ALA A 142 -18.00 -7.09 6.15
N SER A 143 -17.09 -8.06 6.15
CA SER A 143 -17.19 -9.29 6.95
C SER A 143 -17.31 -8.98 8.44
N SER A 144 -16.48 -8.07 8.97
CA SER A 144 -16.53 -7.67 10.39
C SER A 144 -17.86 -7.02 10.77
N PHE A 145 -18.42 -6.17 9.90
CA PHE A 145 -19.74 -5.59 10.11
C PHE A 145 -20.87 -6.61 10.08
N LEU A 146 -20.82 -7.57 9.14
CA LEU A 146 -21.78 -8.67 9.10
C LEU A 146 -21.72 -9.51 10.39
N GLU A 147 -20.51 -9.75 10.93
CA GLU A 147 -20.31 -10.50 12.17
C GLU A 147 -20.97 -9.78 13.36
N ILE A 148 -20.79 -8.46 13.45
CA ILE A 148 -21.40 -7.65 14.51
C ILE A 148 -22.92 -7.65 14.37
N ILE A 149 -23.45 -7.50 13.15
CA ILE A 149 -24.90 -7.55 12.90
C ILE A 149 -25.47 -8.91 13.31
N GLU A 150 -24.81 -10.01 12.95
CA GLU A 150 -25.28 -11.35 13.25
C GLU A 150 -25.31 -11.62 14.76
N LYS A 151 -24.21 -11.33 15.46
CA LYS A 151 -24.15 -11.46 16.93
C LYS A 151 -25.23 -10.61 17.61
N ALA A 152 -25.35 -9.35 17.23
CA ALA A 152 -26.37 -8.45 17.77
C ALA A 152 -27.79 -8.95 17.45
N SER A 153 -28.01 -9.53 16.26
CA SER A 153 -29.32 -10.08 15.87
C SER A 153 -29.69 -11.31 16.69
N GLU A 154 -28.74 -12.20 16.99
CA GLU A 154 -28.97 -13.36 17.86
C GLU A 154 -29.24 -12.95 19.32
N GLU A 155 -28.57 -11.91 19.81
CA GLU A 155 -28.86 -11.33 21.12
C GLU A 155 -30.27 -10.70 21.15
N LEU A 156 -30.62 -9.94 20.10
CA LEU A 156 -31.91 -9.25 20.00
C LEU A 156 -33.11 -10.21 20.07
N LYS A 157 -32.97 -11.44 19.54
CA LYS A 157 -34.02 -12.48 19.63
C LYS A 157 -34.35 -12.89 21.06
N LYS A 158 -33.43 -12.69 22.01
CA LYS A 158 -33.57 -13.10 23.42
C LYS A 158 -34.17 -12.00 24.30
N ILE A 159 -34.29 -10.78 23.77
CA ILE A 159 -34.66 -9.58 24.55
C ILE A 159 -36.09 -9.16 24.19
N PRO A 160 -36.97 -8.87 25.18
CA PRO A 160 -38.30 -8.32 24.92
C PRO A 160 -38.23 -6.98 24.16
N LYS A 161 -39.17 -6.75 23.22
CA LYS A 161 -39.16 -5.54 22.37
C LYS A 161 -39.26 -4.21 23.14
N ASN A 162 -39.84 -4.24 24.33
CA ASN A 162 -40.04 -3.05 25.17
C ASN A 162 -38.81 -2.74 26.06
N ASP A 163 -37.77 -3.58 26.02
CA ASP A 163 -36.56 -3.37 26.81
C ASP A 163 -35.66 -2.29 26.18
N SER A 164 -35.09 -1.42 26.99
CA SER A 164 -34.08 -0.44 26.58
C SER A 164 -32.87 -1.07 25.84
N GLN A 165 -32.49 -2.30 26.18
CA GLN A 165 -31.42 -3.03 25.49
C GLN A 165 -31.83 -3.42 24.08
N PHE A 166 -33.10 -3.78 23.85
CA PHE A 166 -33.62 -4.08 22.52
C PHE A 166 -33.50 -2.85 21.61
N ILE A 167 -33.89 -1.68 22.14
CA ILE A 167 -33.77 -0.37 21.47
C ILE A 167 -32.32 -0.10 21.07
N SER A 168 -31.39 -0.25 22.02
CA SER A 168 -29.97 -0.02 21.79
C SER A 168 -29.37 -0.95 20.72
N LEU A 169 -29.62 -2.26 20.82
CA LEU A 169 -29.12 -3.25 19.85
C LEU A 169 -29.77 -3.09 18.47
N SER A 170 -31.07 -2.84 18.41
CA SER A 170 -31.81 -2.55 17.18
C SER A 170 -31.21 -1.34 16.44
N THR A 171 -30.98 -0.26 17.19
CA THR A 171 -30.32 0.96 16.71
C THR A 171 -28.92 0.64 16.17
N LYS A 172 -28.11 -0.11 16.93
CA LYS A 172 -26.77 -0.54 16.52
C LYS A 172 -26.79 -1.34 15.21
N ILE A 173 -27.70 -2.31 15.07
CA ILE A 173 -27.84 -3.11 13.84
C ILE A 173 -28.15 -2.22 12.65
N SER A 174 -29.14 -1.32 12.76
CA SER A 174 -29.54 -0.44 11.65
C SER A 174 -28.44 0.54 11.26
N ILE A 175 -27.69 1.06 12.23
CA ILE A 175 -26.53 1.92 11.97
C ILE A 175 -25.45 1.19 11.17
N ILE A 176 -25.08 -0.02 11.59
CA ILE A 176 -24.05 -0.82 10.90
C ILE A 176 -24.55 -1.22 9.50
N CYS A 177 -25.84 -1.54 9.38
CA CYS A 177 -26.46 -1.83 8.08
C CYS A 177 -26.30 -0.67 7.08
N LEU A 178 -26.37 0.59 7.53
CA LEU A 178 -26.13 1.76 6.68
C LEU A 178 -24.66 1.95 6.28
N GLN A 179 -23.71 1.34 7.00
CA GLN A 179 -22.28 1.44 6.66
C GLN A 179 -21.84 0.45 5.58
N LEU A 180 -22.59 -0.63 5.38
CA LEU A 180 -22.21 -1.71 4.46
C LEU A 180 -22.32 -1.33 2.96
N PRO A 181 -23.43 -0.71 2.47
CA PRO A 181 -23.58 -0.41 1.04
C PRO A 181 -22.49 0.48 0.43
N PRO A 182 -21.98 1.52 1.13
CA PRO A 182 -20.89 2.35 0.61
C PRO A 182 -19.53 1.62 0.46
N ILE A 183 -19.37 0.42 1.01
CA ILE A 183 -18.13 -0.34 0.85
C ILE A 183 -18.05 -0.84 -0.60
N GLU A 184 -16.97 -0.45 -1.29
CA GLU A 184 -16.73 -0.83 -2.68
C GLU A 184 -16.35 -2.32 -2.82
N LEU A 185 -17.36 -3.18 -2.76
CA LEU A 185 -17.28 -4.62 -3.06
C LEU A 185 -17.61 -4.88 -4.54
N PHE A 186 -17.37 -6.11 -5.00
CA PHE A 186 -17.90 -6.58 -6.28
C PHE A 186 -19.43 -6.49 -6.30
N GLN A 187 -19.99 -6.28 -7.49
CA GLN A 187 -21.41 -5.96 -7.68
C GLN A 187 -22.33 -7.02 -7.04
N GLU A 188 -22.03 -8.31 -7.22
CA GLU A 188 -22.81 -9.40 -6.63
C GLU A 188 -22.74 -9.44 -5.10
N ASP A 189 -21.57 -9.18 -4.52
CA ASP A 189 -21.40 -9.13 -3.06
C ASP A 189 -22.06 -7.89 -2.46
N ARG A 190 -22.07 -6.77 -3.19
CA ARG A 190 -22.80 -5.57 -2.81
C ARG A 190 -24.31 -5.82 -2.79
N LYS A 191 -24.85 -6.48 -3.82
CA LYS A 191 -26.27 -6.91 -3.87
C LYS A 191 -26.62 -7.80 -2.69
N ARG A 192 -25.74 -8.76 -2.36
CA ARG A 192 -25.89 -9.65 -1.21
C ARG A 192 -25.91 -8.91 0.12
N CYS A 193 -24.94 -8.02 0.36
CA CYS A 193 -24.89 -7.17 1.55
C CYS A 193 -26.15 -6.31 1.66
N PHE A 194 -26.63 -5.75 0.55
CA PHE A 194 -27.87 -4.98 0.52
C PHE A 194 -29.11 -5.80 0.89
N LYS A 195 -29.28 -6.99 0.30
CA LYS A 195 -30.40 -7.87 0.65
C LYS A 195 -30.38 -8.24 2.12
N TYR A 196 -29.21 -8.53 2.66
CA TYR A 196 -29.05 -8.83 4.08
C TYR A 196 -29.39 -7.63 4.96
N THR A 197 -28.78 -6.47 4.72
CA THR A 197 -28.96 -5.25 5.53
C THR A 197 -30.38 -4.71 5.48
N THR A 198 -31.04 -4.72 4.32
CA THR A 198 -32.46 -4.35 4.23
C THR A 198 -33.36 -5.31 5.02
N ASN A 199 -33.09 -6.61 4.98
CA ASN A 199 -33.85 -7.59 5.75
C ASN A 199 -33.63 -7.42 7.27
N GLN A 200 -32.41 -7.12 7.73
CA GLN A 200 -32.15 -6.87 9.14
C GLN A 200 -32.76 -5.54 9.62
N THR A 201 -32.69 -4.50 8.79
CA THR A 201 -33.32 -3.19 9.07
C THR A 201 -34.85 -3.30 9.09
N TYR A 202 -35.41 -4.14 8.23
CA TYR A 202 -36.84 -4.44 8.26
C TYR A 202 -37.26 -5.13 9.57
N LYS A 203 -36.51 -6.12 10.05
CA LYS A 203 -36.79 -6.84 11.30
C LYS A 203 -36.73 -5.93 12.54
N THR A 204 -35.83 -4.94 12.52
CA THR A 204 -35.69 -3.92 13.56
C THR A 204 -36.78 -2.84 13.51
N GLN A 205 -37.65 -2.86 12.50
CA GLN A 205 -38.76 -1.92 12.30
C GLN A 205 -38.30 -0.45 12.18
N ASN A 206 -37.11 -0.24 11.63
CA ASN A 206 -36.55 1.08 11.36
C ASN A 206 -36.84 1.50 9.90
N PHE A 207 -38.10 1.82 9.60
CA PHE A 207 -38.57 1.96 8.21
C PHE A 207 -38.05 3.22 7.50
N GLY A 208 -37.73 4.29 8.24
CA GLY A 208 -37.05 5.45 7.66
C GLY A 208 -35.63 5.10 7.22
N ILE A 209 -34.88 4.39 8.07
CA ILE A 209 -33.54 3.89 7.73
C ILE A 209 -33.58 2.90 6.57
N LEU A 210 -34.57 2.01 6.57
CA LEU A 210 -34.77 1.06 5.47
C LEU A 210 -35.04 1.76 4.14
N ALA A 211 -35.87 2.81 4.15
CA ALA A 211 -36.14 3.60 2.95
C ALA A 211 -34.88 4.28 2.43
N ASP A 212 -34.06 4.85 3.31
CA ASP A 212 -32.79 5.49 2.93
C ASP A 212 -31.80 4.49 2.35
N LEU A 213 -31.65 3.31 2.98
CA LEU A 213 -30.86 2.19 2.44
C LEU A 213 -31.31 1.81 1.02
N ILE A 214 -32.63 1.70 0.81
CA ILE A 214 -33.19 1.33 -0.48
C ILE A 214 -32.91 2.40 -1.54
N LYS A 215 -33.08 3.68 -1.22
CA LYS A 215 -32.84 4.79 -2.17
C LYS A 215 -31.38 4.83 -2.61
N ASP A 216 -30.45 4.85 -1.63
CA ASP A 216 -29.00 4.84 -1.90
C ASP A 216 -28.62 3.65 -2.79
N PHE A 217 -29.22 2.48 -2.53
CA PHE A 217 -28.91 1.30 -3.30
C PHE A 217 -29.51 1.30 -4.70
N ILE A 218 -30.74 1.78 -4.89
CA ILE A 218 -31.37 1.91 -6.22
C ILE A 218 -30.50 2.79 -7.13
N GLU A 219 -29.96 3.88 -6.59
CA GLU A 219 -29.06 4.77 -7.33
C GLU A 219 -27.77 4.05 -7.78
N ASN A 220 -27.27 3.13 -6.97
CA ASN A 220 -26.00 2.44 -7.21
C ASN A 220 -26.14 1.07 -7.93
N VAL A 221 -27.31 0.43 -7.88
CA VAL A 221 -27.57 -0.91 -8.44
C VAL A 221 -29.00 -0.97 -9.05
N PRO A 222 -29.21 -0.41 -10.25
CA PRO A 222 -30.54 -0.28 -10.87
C PRO A 222 -31.27 -1.60 -11.08
N GLU A 223 -30.56 -2.71 -11.23
CA GLU A 223 -31.13 -4.05 -11.48
C GLU A 223 -32.08 -4.54 -10.37
N LEU A 224 -31.91 -4.05 -9.13
CA LEU A 224 -32.80 -4.40 -8.01
C LEU A 224 -33.93 -3.39 -7.79
N HIS A 225 -34.14 -2.45 -8.72
CA HIS A 225 -35.19 -1.43 -8.61
C HIS A 225 -36.57 -2.03 -8.39
N GLN A 226 -36.99 -3.01 -9.20
CA GLN A 226 -38.32 -3.62 -9.09
C GLN A 226 -38.54 -4.32 -7.73
N GLU A 227 -37.55 -5.08 -7.24
CA GLU A 227 -37.61 -5.74 -5.93
C GLU A 227 -37.68 -4.70 -4.79
N SER A 228 -37.00 -3.57 -4.95
CA SER A 228 -36.83 -2.56 -3.92
C SER A 228 -38.00 -1.58 -3.80
N VAL A 229 -38.70 -1.29 -4.91
CA VAL A 229 -39.88 -0.40 -4.93
C VAL A 229 -40.98 -0.92 -4.01
N GLY A 230 -41.23 -2.23 -3.99
CA GLY A 230 -42.23 -2.83 -3.09
C GLY A 230 -41.91 -2.58 -1.61
N LYS A 231 -40.64 -2.75 -1.21
CA LYS A 231 -40.18 -2.45 0.15
C LYS A 231 -40.26 -0.95 0.46
N LEU A 232 -39.96 -0.08 -0.51
CA LEU A 232 -40.05 1.37 -0.34
C LEU A 232 -41.49 1.84 -0.12
N ASN A 233 -42.43 1.34 -0.92
CA ASN A 233 -43.87 1.61 -0.75
C ASN A 233 -44.37 1.13 0.61
N PHE A 234 -43.89 -0.03 1.07
CA PHE A 234 -44.17 -0.49 2.43
C PHE A 234 -43.63 0.47 3.50
N CYS A 235 -42.39 0.95 3.37
CA CYS A 235 -41.85 1.95 4.29
C CYS A 235 -42.69 3.24 4.31
N GLN A 236 -43.17 3.69 3.14
CA GLN A 236 -44.07 4.83 3.02
C GLN A 236 -45.41 4.60 3.74
N SER A 237 -46.00 3.40 3.61
CA SER A 237 -47.22 3.03 4.35
C SER A 237 -47.04 3.00 5.87
N LYS A 238 -45.80 2.92 6.35
CA LYS A 238 -45.43 3.03 7.77
C LYS A 238 -45.01 4.45 8.15
N ASN A 239 -45.26 5.45 7.29
CA ASN A 239 -44.85 6.84 7.45
C ASN A 239 -43.36 7.00 7.77
N TYR A 240 -42.52 6.08 7.26
CA TYR A 240 -41.07 6.06 7.53
C TYR A 240 -40.71 6.04 9.03
N GLN A 241 -41.62 5.56 9.89
CA GLN A 241 -41.37 5.52 11.33
C GLN A 241 -40.21 4.58 11.66
N ASN A 242 -39.31 5.05 12.53
CA ASN A 242 -38.25 4.22 13.09
C ASN A 242 -38.67 3.79 14.50
N TYR A 243 -38.78 2.48 14.73
CA TYR A 243 -39.19 1.96 16.03
C TYR A 243 -38.07 2.12 17.06
N ASN A 244 -38.30 3.01 18.02
CA ASN A 244 -37.40 3.24 19.16
C ASN A 244 -35.93 3.44 18.72
N PHE A 245 -35.70 4.18 17.64
CA PHE A 245 -34.35 4.53 17.25
C PHE A 245 -33.90 5.69 18.13
N ASP A 246 -32.95 5.43 19.03
CA ASP A 246 -32.49 6.46 19.95
C ASP A 246 -31.57 7.45 19.21
N PHE A 247 -32.14 8.60 18.87
CA PHE A 247 -31.42 9.72 18.27
C PHE A 247 -30.66 10.57 19.29
N SER A 248 -30.54 10.15 20.56
CA SER A 248 -29.81 10.88 21.61
C SER A 248 -28.32 11.10 21.33
N LEU A 249 -27.77 10.53 20.24
CA LEU A 249 -26.44 10.84 19.75
C LEU A 249 -26.36 12.28 19.23
N ASN A 250 -25.72 13.14 20.02
CA ASN A 250 -25.27 14.45 19.56
C ASN A 250 -24.32 14.31 18.37
N CYS A 251 -24.44 15.20 17.40
CA CYS A 251 -23.60 15.16 16.21
C CYS A 251 -22.16 15.47 16.65
N PRO A 252 -21.16 14.64 16.29
CA PRO A 252 -19.75 14.92 16.60
C PRO A 252 -19.35 16.34 16.20
N TYR A 253 -19.88 16.81 15.07
CA TYR A 253 -19.46 18.04 14.42
C TYR A 253 -20.16 19.29 14.95
N CYS A 254 -21.48 19.27 15.13
CA CYS A 254 -22.22 20.46 15.56
C CYS A 254 -22.72 20.41 17.01
N LYS A 255 -22.52 19.28 17.71
CA LYS A 255 -22.85 19.06 19.14
C LYS A 255 -24.33 19.24 19.51
N GLU A 256 -25.22 19.40 18.53
CA GLU A 256 -26.66 19.51 18.77
C GLU A 256 -27.35 18.15 18.69
N SER A 257 -28.46 18.01 19.42
CA SER A 257 -29.35 16.85 19.36
C SER A 257 -29.97 16.77 17.97
N ASN A 258 -29.81 15.64 17.28
CA ASN A 258 -30.18 15.56 15.88
C ASN A 258 -31.44 14.74 15.68
N ASP A 259 -32.28 15.26 14.79
CA ASP A 259 -32.82 14.42 13.74
C ASP A 259 -31.68 14.09 12.75
N PHE A 260 -31.33 12.83 12.55
CA PHE A 260 -30.46 12.42 11.43
C PHE A 260 -31.32 12.03 10.22
N GLU A 261 -30.90 12.44 9.03
CA GLU A 261 -31.47 12.00 7.75
C GLU A 261 -30.35 11.30 6.99
N SER A 262 -30.51 10.00 6.72
CA SER A 262 -29.55 9.22 5.93
C SER A 262 -28.09 9.31 6.41
N LEU A 263 -27.84 9.13 7.72
CA LEU A 263 -26.52 9.23 8.39
C LEU A 263 -25.83 10.61 8.32
N LYS A 264 -26.50 11.62 7.77
CA LYS A 264 -26.01 12.99 7.78
C LYS A 264 -26.72 13.73 8.91
N CYS A 265 -25.95 14.52 9.65
CA CYS A 265 -26.54 15.46 10.58
C CYS A 265 -27.44 16.44 9.80
N LYS A 266 -28.72 16.58 10.17
CA LYS A 266 -29.62 17.51 9.46
C LYS A 266 -29.11 18.95 9.48
N LYS A 267 -28.44 19.36 10.56
CA LYS A 267 -27.90 20.71 10.73
C LYS A 267 -26.64 20.96 9.91
N CYS A 268 -25.59 20.18 10.12
CA CYS A 268 -24.29 20.45 9.47
C CYS A 268 -24.08 19.67 8.16
N LYS A 269 -24.99 18.76 7.80
CA LYS A 269 -24.96 17.88 6.62
C LYS A 269 -23.73 16.96 6.52
N LYS A 270 -22.84 16.96 7.52
CA LYS A 270 -21.69 16.06 7.58
C LYS A 270 -22.13 14.63 7.83
N LYS A 271 -21.49 13.68 7.15
CA LYS A 271 -21.66 12.24 7.33
C LYS A 271 -21.00 11.82 8.64
N LEU A 272 -21.70 11.00 9.42
CA LEU A 272 -21.13 10.42 10.64
C LEU A 272 -19.96 9.48 10.32
N ILE A 273 -18.94 9.51 11.17
CA ILE A 273 -17.79 8.60 11.13
C ILE A 273 -18.04 7.45 12.11
N TYR A 274 -17.60 6.25 11.77
CA TYR A 274 -17.81 5.05 12.56
C TYR A 274 -16.50 4.34 12.86
N CYS A 275 -16.43 3.79 14.07
CA CYS A 275 -15.32 2.94 14.49
C CYS A 275 -15.45 1.58 13.81
N MET A 276 -14.46 1.21 13.01
CA MET A 276 -14.45 -0.05 12.26
C MET A 276 -14.45 -1.30 13.16
N ASN A 277 -14.01 -1.16 14.41
CA ASN A 277 -13.99 -2.26 15.38
C ASN A 277 -15.33 -2.42 16.13
N SER A 278 -15.96 -1.32 16.55
CA SER A 278 -17.17 -1.37 17.39
C SER A 278 -18.47 -1.15 16.61
N GLY A 279 -18.40 -0.56 15.41
CA GLY A 279 -19.55 -0.08 14.65
C GLY A 279 -20.20 1.17 15.26
N GLU A 280 -19.62 1.75 16.31
CA GLU A 280 -20.16 2.91 17.00
C GLU A 280 -19.82 4.22 16.26
N VAL A 281 -20.69 5.22 16.41
CA VAL A 281 -20.41 6.59 15.95
C VAL A 281 -19.21 7.14 16.71
N ILE A 282 -18.24 7.66 15.97
CA ILE A 282 -17.11 8.38 16.55
C ILE A 282 -17.54 9.82 16.82
N VAL A 283 -17.51 10.22 18.08
CA VAL A 283 -17.94 11.55 18.54
C VAL A 283 -16.80 12.55 18.74
N LYS A 284 -15.55 12.08 18.81
CA LYS A 284 -14.33 12.86 19.10
C LYS A 284 -13.12 12.28 18.33
N ASP A 285 -11.91 12.66 18.73
CA ASP A 285 -10.63 12.16 18.22
C ASP A 285 -10.68 10.69 17.77
N TYR A 286 -10.15 10.44 16.58
CA TYR A 286 -10.11 9.13 15.97
C TYR A 286 -8.72 8.78 15.46
N LEU A 287 -8.46 7.49 15.36
CA LEU A 287 -7.26 6.97 14.75
C LEU A 287 -7.59 6.57 13.31
N LEU A 288 -6.81 7.06 12.36
CA LEU A 288 -6.88 6.69 10.96
C LEU A 288 -5.71 5.77 10.63
N CYS A 289 -5.99 4.64 9.99
CA CYS A 289 -4.93 3.80 9.43
C CYS A 289 -4.32 4.48 8.21
N SER A 290 -3.02 4.78 8.25
CA SER A 290 -2.29 5.43 7.14
C SER A 290 -2.20 4.58 5.87
N TYR A 291 -2.59 3.31 5.93
CA TYR A 291 -2.54 2.40 4.79
C TYR A 291 -3.93 2.14 4.18
N CYS A 292 -4.92 1.76 4.99
CA CYS A 292 -6.23 1.34 4.50
C CYS A 292 -7.37 2.31 4.83
N ASN A 293 -7.07 3.45 5.46
CA ASN A 293 -8.03 4.48 5.86
C ASN A 293 -9.16 3.98 6.79
N SER A 294 -8.97 2.83 7.45
CA SER A 294 -9.88 2.37 8.50
C SER A 294 -9.81 3.32 9.69
N ILE A 295 -10.97 3.62 10.27
CA ILE A 295 -11.14 4.62 11.33
C ILE A 295 -11.48 3.92 12.66
N PHE A 296 -10.84 4.31 13.75
CA PHE A 296 -11.03 3.74 15.09
C PHE A 296 -11.23 4.84 16.13
N GLN A 297 -11.97 4.56 17.19
CA GLN A 297 -12.18 5.51 18.30
C GLN A 297 -10.90 5.64 19.16
N SER A 298 -10.27 6.82 19.23
CA SER A 298 -9.00 7.02 19.98
C SER A 298 -9.16 6.69 21.47
N SER A 299 -10.21 7.21 22.10
CA SER A 299 -10.44 7.13 23.55
C SER A 299 -10.66 5.72 24.12
N LYS A 300 -10.92 4.71 23.29
CA LYS A 300 -11.19 3.34 23.75
C LYS A 300 -10.00 2.41 23.53
N THR A 301 -8.91 2.90 22.94
CA THR A 301 -7.88 2.03 22.41
C THR A 301 -6.50 2.56 22.78
N ASN A 302 -5.70 1.78 23.50
CA ASN A 302 -4.25 1.99 23.65
C ASN A 302 -3.51 1.68 22.32
N LEU A 303 -4.07 2.13 21.20
CA LEU A 303 -3.65 1.80 19.83
C LEU A 303 -2.92 2.96 19.15
N GLN A 304 -2.63 4.06 19.86
CA GLN A 304 -1.85 5.14 19.26
C GLN A 304 -0.46 4.62 18.86
N ASN A 305 -0.08 4.83 17.59
CA ASN A 305 1.12 4.27 16.96
C ASN A 305 1.14 2.73 16.83
N SER A 306 0.04 2.04 17.12
CA SER A 306 -0.05 0.60 16.90
C SER A 306 -0.30 0.30 15.41
N ILE A 307 -0.07 -0.97 15.06
CA ILE A 307 -0.45 -1.50 13.75
C ILE A 307 -1.98 -1.58 13.68
N CYS A 308 -2.56 -1.20 12.54
CA CYS A 308 -3.99 -1.27 12.29
C CYS A 308 -4.50 -2.70 12.42
N PRO A 309 -5.53 -2.98 13.25
CA PRO A 309 -6.04 -4.34 13.47
C PRO A 309 -6.82 -4.91 12.27
N ILE A 310 -7.10 -4.09 11.25
CA ILE A 310 -7.87 -4.51 10.06
C ILE A 310 -6.94 -4.94 8.93
N CYS A 311 -5.98 -4.09 8.54
CA CYS A 311 -5.04 -4.42 7.47
C CYS A 311 -3.73 -5.01 7.98
N GLU A 312 -3.44 -4.88 9.27
CA GLU A 312 -2.21 -5.31 9.92
C GLU A 312 -0.92 -4.77 9.25
N ILE A 313 -1.01 -3.64 8.55
CA ILE A 313 0.11 -3.02 7.81
C ILE A 313 0.30 -1.57 8.26
N GLY A 314 -0.74 -0.75 8.10
CA GLY A 314 -0.64 0.69 8.37
C GLY A 314 -0.55 0.99 9.85
N LYS A 315 0.11 2.10 10.17
CA LYS A 315 0.10 2.65 11.53
C LYS A 315 -1.19 3.43 11.76
N LEU A 316 -1.64 3.44 13.00
CA LEU A 316 -2.77 4.24 13.44
C LEU A 316 -2.29 5.62 13.87
N GLU A 317 -2.79 6.64 13.17
CA GLU A 317 -2.43 8.04 13.35
C GLU A 317 -3.62 8.84 13.89
N GLU A 318 -3.37 9.68 14.89
CA GLU A 318 -4.41 10.46 15.54
C GLU A 318 -4.88 11.62 14.66
N ASN A 319 -6.20 11.78 14.58
CA ASN A 319 -6.89 12.79 13.80
C ASN A 319 -8.04 13.39 14.61
N GLN A 320 -8.39 14.63 14.28
CA GLN A 320 -9.46 15.39 14.92
C GLN A 320 -10.65 15.59 13.96
N ILE A 321 -11.85 15.68 14.52
CA ILE A 321 -13.15 15.77 13.83
C ILE A 321 -13.48 17.17 13.32
#